data_AF-A0A811RIY7-F1
#
_entry.id   AF-A0A811RIY7-F1
#
_cell.length_a   1.000
_cell.length_b   1.000
_cell.length_c   1.000
_cell.angle_alpha   90.00
_cell.angle_beta   90.00
_cell.angle_gamma   90.00
#
_symmetry.space_group_name_H-M   'P 1'
#
loop_
_entity.id
_entity.type
_entity.pdbx_description
1 polymer ?
#
loop_
_entity_poly.entity_id
_entity_poly.type
_entity_poly.pdbx_seq_one_letter_code
_entity_poly.pdbx_strand_id
1 'polypeptide(L)'
;MRNLLTVCTAAVLASCCLCVSLACGFPSSLLVSRMGSWFAFALKIKAVRDSFELGKREQAPGNVDIELGLQGDLTSSAQPGFEGFYEQVKEIENLLNTLTKLLKDLQNSNEESKVVTKASAMKEVKKRMEKDVNEVTKIARLAKSKAEQLNKDNAANREKPGFGKGSGVDRSRTTTTVALTKKLRERILEFQTLREEIQKEYRDVVERRVFTVTGERADEETIDKLIETGDGEQIFQRAIQEQGRGRVLDTLQEIQERHDTVKEIERKLLDLQQIFLDLAVLVEAHGEMLDNIETQVTGAVEHIQTGTNLLQKAKKLQKNSRKWTCIGIIILLIIILIVILSLKPWSWGLYLLVSWEIDNTEAVVSEQAEGRISCIIALTILLILANKRKLLDLQQVSRTPLFIPVQGEMLDNIEMW
;
A
#
# COMPACT_ATOMS: atom_id res chain seq x y z
N MET A 1 6.97 -16.53 -30.34
CA MET A 1 6.28 -16.40 -31.64
C MET A 1 6.48 -15.06 -32.37
N ARG A 2 6.33 -13.86 -31.75
CA ARG A 2 6.55 -12.58 -32.48
C ARG A 2 8.00 -12.33 -32.92
N ASN A 3 8.98 -12.81 -32.16
CA ASN A 3 10.42 -12.63 -32.46
C ASN A 3 10.91 -13.49 -33.64
N LEU A 4 10.39 -14.71 -33.83
CA LEU A 4 10.73 -15.52 -35.00
C LEU A 4 10.14 -14.95 -36.29
N LEU A 5 8.92 -14.39 -36.20
CA LEU A 5 8.25 -13.83 -37.37
C LEU A 5 8.98 -12.58 -37.89
N THR A 6 9.51 -11.73 -37.01
CA THR A 6 10.28 -10.53 -37.42
C THR A 6 11.63 -10.88 -38.03
N VAL A 7 12.33 -11.87 -37.46
CA VAL A 7 13.62 -12.35 -37.98
C VAL A 7 13.43 -13.07 -39.33
N CYS A 8 12.39 -13.90 -39.47
CA CYS A 8 12.08 -14.53 -40.75
C CYS A 8 11.65 -13.51 -41.82
N THR A 9 10.85 -12.49 -41.48
CA THR A 9 10.49 -11.45 -42.46
C THR A 9 11.69 -10.61 -42.90
N ALA A 10 12.64 -10.34 -41.99
CA ALA A 10 13.86 -9.62 -42.32
C ALA A 10 14.81 -10.45 -43.19
N ALA A 11 14.92 -11.77 -42.93
CA ALA A 11 15.71 -12.69 -43.73
C ALA A 11 15.12 -12.88 -45.15
N VAL A 12 13.80 -12.94 -45.28
CA VAL A 12 13.10 -13.06 -46.57
C VAL A 12 13.24 -11.76 -47.39
N LEU A 13 13.13 -10.59 -46.76
CA LEU A 13 13.37 -9.31 -47.43
C LEU A 13 14.84 -9.11 -47.85
N ALA A 14 15.78 -9.57 -47.03
CA ALA A 14 17.20 -9.56 -47.36
C ALA A 14 17.53 -10.49 -48.53
N SER A 15 16.96 -11.70 -48.54
CA SER A 15 17.14 -12.67 -49.63
C SER A 15 16.52 -12.16 -50.94
N CYS A 16 15.36 -11.49 -50.89
CA CYS A 16 14.77 -10.85 -52.07
C CYS A 16 15.62 -9.68 -52.59
N CYS A 17 16.18 -8.83 -51.70
CA CYS A 17 17.04 -7.72 -52.13
C CYS A 17 18.37 -8.20 -52.74
N LEU A 18 18.97 -9.27 -52.22
CA LEU A 18 20.16 -9.89 -52.80
C LEU A 18 19.88 -10.48 -54.18
N CYS A 19 18.75 -11.19 -54.35
CA CYS A 19 18.36 -11.75 -55.65
C CYS A 19 18.09 -10.66 -56.71
N VAL A 20 17.47 -9.53 -56.34
CA VAL A 20 17.24 -8.41 -57.26
C VAL A 20 18.54 -7.67 -57.60
N SER A 21 19.47 -7.55 -56.64
CA SER A 21 20.78 -6.91 -56.89
C SER A 21 21.67 -7.73 -57.83
N LEU A 22 21.64 -9.06 -57.70
CA LEU A 22 22.36 -9.99 -58.58
C LEU A 22 21.76 -10.07 -60.00
N ALA A 23 20.46 -9.80 -60.15
CA ALA A 23 19.78 -9.84 -61.44
C ALA A 23 19.88 -8.52 -62.24
N CYS A 24 20.09 -7.37 -61.58
CA CYS A 24 20.06 -6.05 -62.22
C CYS A 24 21.42 -5.32 -62.32
N GLY A 25 22.53 -5.94 -61.91
CA GLY A 25 23.88 -5.40 -62.13
C GLY A 25 24.18 -4.07 -61.42
N PHE A 26 23.48 -3.75 -60.33
CA PHE A 26 23.74 -2.55 -59.53
C PHE A 26 24.90 -2.75 -58.54
N PRO A 27 25.75 -1.75 -58.30
CA PRO A 27 26.85 -1.86 -57.33
C PRO A 27 26.31 -2.09 -55.91
N SER A 28 26.73 -3.21 -55.32
CA SER A 28 26.26 -3.79 -54.04
C SER A 28 26.56 -2.95 -52.79
N SER A 29 27.32 -1.87 -52.89
CA SER A 29 27.80 -1.08 -51.74
C SER A 29 26.75 -0.15 -51.11
N LEU A 30 25.76 0.34 -51.86
CA LEU A 30 24.73 1.27 -51.35
C LEU A 30 23.56 0.58 -50.62
N LEU A 31 23.24 -0.67 -50.99
CA LEU A 31 22.15 -1.45 -50.38
C LEU A 31 22.54 -2.03 -49.01
N VAL A 32 23.79 -2.49 -48.87
CA VAL A 32 24.30 -3.06 -47.61
C VAL A 32 24.37 -1.99 -46.51
N SER A 33 24.75 -0.75 -46.84
CA SER A 33 24.82 0.35 -45.87
C SER A 33 23.45 0.81 -45.36
N ARG A 34 22.41 0.79 -46.19
CA ARG A 34 21.03 1.13 -45.78
C ARG A 34 20.34 -0.01 -45.02
N MET A 35 20.61 -1.27 -45.38
CA MET A 35 20.11 -2.44 -44.65
C MET A 35 20.75 -2.57 -43.26
N GLY A 36 22.03 -2.26 -43.12
CA GLY A 36 22.72 -2.25 -41.82
C GLY A 36 22.09 -1.25 -40.83
N SER A 37 21.70 -0.07 -41.31
CA SER A 37 21.02 0.94 -40.47
C SER A 37 19.62 0.50 -40.04
N TRP A 38 18.88 -0.20 -40.91
CA TRP A 38 17.58 -0.78 -40.59
C TRP A 38 17.68 -1.95 -39.59
N PHE A 39 18.70 -2.80 -39.72
CA PHE A 39 18.96 -3.88 -38.77
C PHE A 39 19.37 -3.34 -37.40
N ALA A 40 20.22 -2.30 -37.36
CA ALA A 40 20.60 -1.62 -36.13
C ALA A 40 19.40 -0.95 -35.44
N PHE A 41 18.48 -0.37 -36.21
CA PHE A 41 17.24 0.20 -35.69
C PHE A 41 16.29 -0.89 -35.12
N ALA A 42 16.17 -2.02 -35.82
CA ALA A 42 15.39 -3.16 -35.34
C ALA A 42 15.97 -3.78 -34.06
N LEU A 43 17.31 -3.87 -33.96
CA LEU A 43 17.99 -4.32 -32.74
C LEU A 43 17.81 -3.34 -31.58
N LYS A 44 17.87 -2.02 -31.81
CA LYS A 44 17.58 -1.01 -30.77
C LYS A 44 16.14 -1.12 -30.26
N ILE A 45 15.16 -1.33 -31.14
CA ILE A 45 13.75 -1.54 -30.73
C ILE A 45 13.60 -2.84 -29.93
N LYS A 46 14.33 -3.89 -30.29
CA LYS A 46 14.33 -5.15 -29.52
C LYS A 46 14.96 -4.99 -28.14
N ALA A 47 16.08 -4.27 -28.04
CA ALA A 47 16.73 -3.97 -26.76
C ALA A 47 15.80 -3.20 -25.82
N VAL A 48 15.12 -2.15 -26.30
CA VAL A 48 14.14 -1.39 -25.49
C VAL A 48 12.97 -2.26 -25.04
N ARG A 49 12.52 -3.22 -25.86
CA ARG A 49 11.43 -4.13 -25.52
C ARG A 49 11.85 -5.18 -24.49
N ASP A 50 13.05 -5.72 -24.59
CA ASP A 50 13.55 -6.74 -23.67
C ASP A 50 13.89 -6.13 -22.29
N SER A 51 14.36 -4.87 -22.25
CA SER A 51 14.48 -4.09 -20.99
C SER A 51 13.14 -3.88 -20.28
N PHE A 52 12.03 -3.83 -21.04
CA PHE A 52 10.69 -3.63 -20.49
C PHE A 52 10.05 -4.92 -19.94
N GLU A 53 10.40 -6.10 -20.46
CA GLU A 53 9.86 -7.38 -19.99
C GLU A 53 10.54 -7.87 -18.69
N LEU A 54 11.78 -7.47 -18.42
CA LEU A 54 12.48 -7.77 -17.16
C LEU A 54 11.85 -7.08 -15.94
N GLY A 55 11.23 -5.91 -16.11
CA GLY A 55 10.52 -5.20 -15.04
C GLY A 55 9.14 -5.78 -14.70
N LYS A 56 8.69 -6.82 -15.40
CA LYS A 56 7.34 -7.40 -15.27
C LYS A 56 7.27 -8.67 -14.41
N ARG A 57 8.41 -9.12 -13.88
CA ARG A 57 8.51 -10.34 -13.04
C ARG A 57 8.43 -10.09 -11.54
N GLU A 58 8.32 -8.84 -11.09
CA GLU A 58 7.92 -8.55 -9.71
C GLU A 58 6.39 -8.56 -9.61
N GLN A 59 5.86 -9.40 -8.73
CA GLN A 59 4.44 -9.60 -8.52
C GLN A 59 3.74 -8.28 -8.17
N ALA A 60 2.63 -7.98 -8.85
CA ALA A 60 1.75 -6.89 -8.46
C ALA A 60 1.09 -7.21 -7.11
N PRO A 61 1.18 -6.37 -6.07
CA PRO A 61 0.24 -6.44 -4.98
C PRO A 61 -1.13 -5.98 -5.52
N GLY A 62 -2.19 -6.67 -5.12
CA GLY A 62 -3.55 -6.37 -5.54
C GLY A 62 -3.92 -4.92 -5.25
N ASN A 63 -4.83 -4.37 -6.07
CA ASN A 63 -5.46 -3.08 -5.84
C ASN A 63 -6.02 -3.03 -4.41
N VAL A 64 -5.36 -2.26 -3.54
CA VAL A 64 -5.96 -1.74 -2.32
C VAL A 64 -6.07 -0.24 -2.55
N ASP A 65 -7.30 0.25 -2.62
CA ASP A 65 -7.59 1.67 -2.67
C ASP A 65 -7.04 2.33 -1.39
N ILE A 66 -6.08 3.24 -1.55
CA ILE A 66 -5.27 3.82 -0.46
C ILE A 66 -6.05 4.91 0.32
N GLU A 67 -7.25 5.31 -0.14
CA GLU A 67 -8.06 6.35 0.51
C GLU A 67 -9.03 5.86 1.59
N LEU A 68 -9.17 4.56 1.82
CA LEU A 68 -9.99 4.03 2.91
C LEU A 68 -9.09 3.44 4.00
N GLY A 69 -9.09 4.08 5.16
CA GLY A 69 -8.29 3.67 6.31
C GLY A 69 -8.45 2.19 6.65
N LEU A 70 -7.31 1.56 6.93
CA LEU A 70 -7.09 0.34 7.72
C LEU A 70 -8.33 -0.55 7.96
N GLN A 71 -8.83 -1.20 6.92
CA GLN A 71 -9.73 -2.34 7.08
C GLN A 71 -9.43 -3.42 6.03
N GLY A 72 -8.14 -3.75 5.91
CA GLY A 72 -7.68 -4.97 5.25
C GLY A 72 -7.47 -6.06 6.30
N ASP A 73 -8.07 -7.22 6.06
CA ASP A 73 -8.01 -8.44 6.87
C ASP A 73 -6.60 -8.71 7.45
N LEU A 74 -6.48 -8.64 8.77
CA LEU A 74 -5.23 -8.83 9.54
C LEU A 74 -4.77 -10.30 9.61
N THR A 75 -5.39 -11.20 8.86
CA THR A 75 -5.04 -12.63 8.85
C THR A 75 -4.05 -13.00 7.75
N SER A 76 -2.84 -12.42 7.78
CA SER A 76 -1.72 -12.99 7.02
C SER A 76 -0.43 -12.97 7.83
N SER A 77 -0.37 -13.84 8.84
CA SER A 77 0.85 -14.28 9.53
C SER A 77 1.90 -14.94 8.61
N ALA A 78 1.64 -14.99 7.30
CA ALA A 78 2.49 -15.60 6.28
C ALA A 78 3.28 -14.60 5.42
N GLN A 79 3.16 -13.29 5.64
CA GLN A 79 4.00 -12.31 4.93
C GLN A 79 5.40 -12.20 5.57
N PRO A 80 6.48 -12.41 4.79
CA PRO A 80 7.84 -12.25 5.27
C PRO A 80 8.06 -10.86 5.88
N GLY A 81 8.62 -10.81 7.08
CA GLY A 81 8.96 -9.57 7.78
C GLY A 81 7.87 -9.02 8.70
N PHE A 82 6.68 -9.65 8.78
CA PHE A 82 5.61 -9.33 9.74
C PHE A 82 5.40 -10.39 10.81
N GLU A 83 6.35 -11.32 10.98
CA GLU A 83 6.22 -12.41 11.96
C GLU A 83 6.03 -11.84 13.37
N GLY A 84 4.92 -12.20 14.01
CA GLY A 84 4.55 -11.71 15.36
C GLY A 84 4.18 -10.23 15.46
N PHE A 85 4.38 -9.42 14.41
CA PHE A 85 4.15 -7.98 14.43
C PHE A 85 2.69 -7.62 14.70
N TYR A 86 1.78 -8.22 13.94
CA TYR A 86 0.35 -7.93 14.07
C TYR A 86 -0.22 -8.39 15.41
N GLU A 87 0.34 -9.45 15.99
CA GLU A 87 -0.05 -9.88 17.34
C GLU A 87 0.37 -8.84 18.39
N GLN A 88 1.62 -8.38 18.35
CA GLN A 88 2.08 -7.30 19.24
C GLN A 88 1.28 -6.01 19.06
N VAL A 89 0.98 -5.63 17.81
CA VAL A 89 0.12 -4.47 17.48
C VAL A 89 -1.25 -4.62 18.14
N LYS A 90 -1.89 -5.78 17.97
CA LYS A 90 -3.22 -6.06 18.53
C LYS A 90 -3.20 -6.06 20.06
N GLU A 91 -2.14 -6.57 20.68
CA GLU A 91 -1.97 -6.51 22.13
C GLU A 91 -1.89 -5.05 22.63
N ILE A 92 -1.13 -4.19 21.95
CA ILE A 92 -1.07 -2.76 22.29
C ILE A 92 -2.43 -2.09 22.09
N GLU A 93 -3.13 -2.38 20.99
CA GLU A 93 -4.48 -1.85 20.74
C GLU A 93 -5.47 -2.26 21.83
N ASN A 94 -5.40 -3.50 22.32
CA ASN A 94 -6.22 -3.95 23.43
C ASN A 94 -5.90 -3.18 24.72
N LEU A 95 -4.63 -2.90 25.01
CA LEU A 95 -4.24 -2.07 26.16
C LEU A 95 -4.77 -0.63 26.03
N LEU A 96 -4.70 -0.03 24.83
CA LEU A 96 -5.27 1.29 24.55
C LEU A 96 -6.78 1.34 24.74
N ASN A 97 -7.48 0.29 24.31
CA ASN A 97 -8.92 0.17 24.51
C ASN A 97 -9.27 0.06 25.99
N THR A 98 -8.47 -0.67 26.78
CA THR A 98 -8.62 -0.74 28.24
C THR A 98 -8.37 0.62 28.90
N LEU A 99 -7.33 1.37 28.50
CA LEU A 99 -7.11 2.74 28.98
C LEU A 99 -8.30 3.65 28.68
N THR A 100 -8.89 3.54 27.49
CA THR A 100 -10.06 4.33 27.10
C THR A 100 -11.28 4.01 27.99
N LYS A 101 -11.47 2.74 28.36
CA LYS A 101 -12.54 2.34 29.29
C LYS A 101 -12.30 2.90 30.69
N LEU A 102 -11.08 2.72 31.22
CA LEU A 102 -10.71 3.21 32.54
C LEU A 102 -10.82 4.74 32.65
N LEU A 103 -10.50 5.48 31.59
CA LEU A 103 -10.69 6.93 31.55
C LEU A 103 -12.16 7.28 31.77
N LYS A 104 -13.06 6.62 31.03
CA LYS A 104 -14.51 6.83 31.15
C LYS A 104 -15.03 6.45 32.54
N ASP A 105 -14.57 5.33 33.08
CA ASP A 105 -14.97 4.86 34.41
C ASP A 105 -14.50 5.84 35.51
N LEU A 106 -13.30 6.39 35.38
CA LEU A 106 -12.76 7.39 36.28
C LEU A 106 -13.50 8.73 36.16
N GLN A 107 -13.85 9.17 34.95
CA GLN A 107 -14.71 10.34 34.71
C GLN A 107 -16.08 10.17 35.37
N ASN A 108 -16.73 9.02 35.18
CA ASN A 108 -18.03 8.74 35.81
C ASN A 108 -17.93 8.75 37.34
N SER A 109 -16.87 8.15 37.89
CA SER A 109 -16.63 8.13 39.34
C SER A 109 -16.37 9.54 39.88
N ASN A 110 -15.68 10.39 39.12
CA ASN A 110 -15.47 11.79 39.47
C ASN A 110 -16.80 12.57 39.48
N GLU A 111 -17.65 12.39 38.46
CA GLU A 111 -18.98 13.00 38.41
C GLU A 111 -19.87 12.56 39.59
N GLU A 112 -19.83 11.26 39.94
CA GLU A 112 -20.52 10.75 41.12
C GLU A 112 -19.99 11.38 42.40
N SER A 113 -18.67 11.59 42.51
CA SER A 113 -18.06 12.22 43.67
C SER A 113 -18.61 13.62 43.94
N LYS A 114 -18.98 14.39 42.91
CA LYS A 114 -19.53 15.75 43.06
C LYS A 114 -20.86 15.76 43.82
N VAL A 115 -21.71 14.76 43.59
CA VAL A 115 -23.08 14.71 44.14
C VAL A 115 -23.17 14.01 45.50
N VAL A 116 -22.16 13.21 45.88
CA VAL A 116 -22.16 12.47 47.15
C VAL A 116 -22.01 13.40 48.35
N THR A 117 -22.94 13.35 49.30
CA THR A 117 -22.91 14.19 50.53
C THR A 117 -22.61 13.41 51.81
N LYS A 118 -22.45 12.09 51.72
CA LYS A 118 -22.16 11.23 52.88
C LYS A 118 -20.71 10.75 52.81
N ALA A 119 -19.97 10.89 53.91
CA ALA A 119 -18.58 10.45 54.01
C ALA A 119 -18.41 8.95 53.69
N SER A 120 -19.34 8.09 54.13
CA SER A 120 -19.29 6.65 53.82
C SER A 120 -19.42 6.34 52.34
N ALA A 121 -20.30 7.05 51.62
CA ALA A 121 -20.44 6.90 50.17
C ALA A 121 -19.23 7.47 49.43
N MET A 122 -18.65 8.57 49.91
CA MET A 122 -17.44 9.17 49.33
C MET A 122 -16.26 8.20 49.42
N LYS A 123 -16.14 7.48 50.54
CA LYS A 123 -15.12 6.45 50.74
C LYS A 123 -15.24 5.29 49.73
N GLU A 124 -16.46 4.91 49.34
CA GLU A 124 -16.66 3.89 48.30
C GLU A 124 -16.29 4.42 46.90
N VAL A 125 -16.61 5.69 46.59
CA VAL A 125 -16.17 6.34 45.35
C VAL A 125 -14.65 6.42 45.28
N LYS A 126 -14.00 6.87 46.36
CA LYS A 126 -12.55 6.91 46.52
C LYS A 126 -11.91 5.57 46.21
N LYS A 127 -12.42 4.49 46.81
CA LYS A 127 -11.89 3.14 46.61
C LYS A 127 -11.99 2.68 45.15
N ARG A 128 -13.06 3.06 44.43
CA ARG A 128 -13.17 2.78 42.98
C ARG A 128 -12.16 3.59 42.18
N MET A 129 -12.09 4.90 42.39
CA MET A 129 -11.13 5.77 41.70
C MET A 129 -9.69 5.32 41.94
N GLU A 130 -9.32 4.97 43.17
CA GLU A 130 -7.98 4.47 43.50
C GLU A 130 -7.65 3.17 42.77
N LYS A 131 -8.62 2.26 42.65
CA LYS A 131 -8.47 1.00 41.92
C LYS A 131 -8.25 1.28 40.43
N ASP A 132 -9.07 2.15 39.84
CA ASP A 132 -9.01 2.46 38.42
C ASP A 132 -7.68 3.15 38.07
N VAL A 133 -7.23 4.13 38.86
CA VAL A 133 -5.95 4.81 38.63
C VAL A 133 -4.74 3.87 38.79
N ASN A 134 -4.79 2.95 39.75
CA ASN A 134 -3.76 1.92 39.89
C ASN A 134 -3.68 1.04 38.62
N GLU A 135 -4.82 0.63 38.07
CA GLU A 135 -4.87 -0.16 36.84
C GLU A 135 -4.41 0.66 35.62
N VAL A 136 -4.81 1.94 35.53
CA VAL A 136 -4.33 2.86 34.49
C VAL A 136 -2.81 2.92 34.48
N THR A 137 -2.18 3.09 35.65
CA THR A 137 -0.72 3.16 35.77
C THR A 137 -0.05 1.87 35.30
N LYS A 138 -0.60 0.71 35.68
CA LYS A 138 -0.09 -0.60 35.26
C LYS A 138 -0.21 -0.82 33.76
N ILE A 139 -1.38 -0.55 33.18
CA ILE A 139 -1.65 -0.71 31.75
C ILE A 139 -0.82 0.28 30.92
N ALA A 140 -0.67 1.53 31.38
CA ALA A 140 0.16 2.53 30.73
C ALA A 140 1.64 2.11 30.66
N ARG A 141 2.20 1.61 31.77
CA ARG A 141 3.59 1.09 31.82
C ARG A 141 3.76 -0.12 30.90
N LEU A 142 2.79 -1.04 30.89
CA LEU A 142 2.82 -2.21 30.01
C LEU A 142 2.72 -1.81 28.53
N ALA A 143 1.81 -0.91 28.18
CA ALA A 143 1.65 -0.41 26.81
C ALA A 143 2.91 0.31 26.32
N LYS A 144 3.53 1.13 27.17
CA LYS A 144 4.81 1.77 26.89
C LYS A 144 5.90 0.73 26.62
N SER A 145 6.05 -0.26 27.51
CA SER A 145 7.05 -1.32 27.35
C SER A 145 6.85 -2.12 26.06
N LYS A 146 5.60 -2.44 25.69
CA LYS A 146 5.31 -3.13 24.42
C LYS A 146 5.58 -2.25 23.21
N ALA A 147 5.28 -0.95 23.27
CA ALA A 147 5.60 -0.01 22.19
C ALA A 147 7.12 0.13 21.98
N GLU A 148 7.90 0.21 23.07
CA GLU A 148 9.37 0.20 23.00
C GLU A 148 9.91 -1.11 22.44
N GLN A 149 9.34 -2.25 22.84
CA GLN A 149 9.72 -3.56 22.29
C GLN A 149 9.42 -3.64 20.80
N LEU A 150 8.23 -3.20 20.37
CA LEU A 150 7.84 -3.16 18.96
C LEU A 150 8.81 -2.29 18.14
N ASN A 151 9.27 -1.17 18.71
CA ASN A 151 10.27 -0.32 18.07
C ASN A 151 11.65 -1.01 17.96
N LYS A 152 12.09 -1.72 19.00
CA LYS A 152 13.32 -2.53 18.96
C LYS A 152 13.23 -3.64 17.91
N ASP A 153 12.08 -4.32 17.82
CA ASP A 153 11.83 -5.37 16.84
C ASP A 153 11.84 -4.81 15.42
N ASN A 154 11.36 -3.59 15.20
CA ASN A 154 11.48 -2.90 13.92
C ASN A 154 12.94 -2.58 13.58
N ALA A 155 13.73 -2.13 14.55
CA ALA A 155 15.16 -1.90 14.34
C ALA A 155 15.89 -3.21 13.96
N ALA A 156 15.62 -4.31 14.65
CA ALA A 156 16.18 -5.63 14.33
C ALA A 156 15.71 -6.16 12.97
N ASN A 157 14.45 -5.87 12.58
CA ASN A 157 13.93 -6.26 11.27
C ASN A 157 14.74 -5.62 10.13
N ARG A 158 15.23 -4.39 10.31
CA ARG A 158 16.04 -3.68 9.30
C ARG A 158 17.39 -4.33 9.01
N GLU A 159 17.92 -5.12 9.93
CA GLU A 159 19.18 -5.84 9.74
C GLU A 159 19.02 -7.07 8.83
N LYS A 160 17.78 -7.52 8.62
CA LYS A 160 17.48 -8.67 7.76
C LYS A 160 17.55 -8.30 6.27
N PRO A 161 18.04 -9.21 5.40
CA PRO A 161 18.12 -8.96 3.97
C PRO A 161 16.72 -8.74 3.37
N GLY A 162 16.54 -7.66 2.60
CA GLY A 162 15.26 -7.30 1.98
C GLY A 162 14.34 -6.43 2.83
N PHE A 163 14.66 -6.21 4.12
CA PHE A 163 13.84 -5.44 5.05
C PHE A 163 14.51 -4.16 5.56
N GLY A 164 15.58 -3.72 4.90
CA GLY A 164 16.33 -2.51 5.27
C GLY A 164 15.48 -1.24 5.35
N LYS A 165 16.09 -0.18 5.90
CA LYS A 165 15.44 1.13 6.10
C LYS A 165 14.80 1.64 4.79
N GLY A 166 13.53 2.00 4.86
CA GLY A 166 12.76 2.51 3.71
C GLY A 166 12.14 1.42 2.81
N SER A 167 12.33 0.13 3.12
CA SER A 167 11.58 -0.96 2.48
C SER A 167 10.08 -0.86 2.75
N GLY A 168 9.23 -1.42 1.89
CA GLY A 168 7.77 -1.37 2.08
C GLY A 168 7.32 -1.94 3.43
N VAL A 169 7.96 -3.03 3.88
CA VAL A 169 7.72 -3.65 5.19
C VAL A 169 8.18 -2.72 6.32
N ASP A 170 9.40 -2.16 6.25
CA ASP A 170 9.90 -1.22 7.25
C ASP A 170 9.00 0.01 7.38
N ARG A 171 8.53 0.57 6.25
CA ARG A 171 7.59 1.70 6.25
C ARG A 171 6.28 1.32 6.93
N SER A 172 5.68 0.21 6.56
CA SER A 172 4.41 -0.23 7.14
C SER A 172 4.54 -0.50 8.65
N ARG A 173 5.61 -1.19 9.07
CA ARG A 173 5.88 -1.47 10.48
C ARG A 173 6.12 -0.19 11.28
N THR A 174 6.93 0.71 10.74
CA THR A 174 7.24 2.01 11.34
C THR A 174 5.96 2.84 11.48
N THR A 175 5.22 3.08 10.40
CA THR A 175 3.99 3.89 10.42
C THR A 175 2.99 3.38 11.45
N THR A 176 2.75 2.07 11.51
CA THR A 176 1.85 1.48 12.51
C THR A 176 2.38 1.65 13.93
N THR A 177 3.67 1.45 14.16
CA THR A 177 4.30 1.61 15.49
C THR A 177 4.22 3.06 15.97
N VAL A 178 4.48 4.03 15.07
CA VAL A 178 4.37 5.46 15.39
C VAL A 178 2.92 5.83 15.68
N ALA A 179 1.97 5.35 14.89
CA ALA A 179 0.55 5.60 15.11
C ALA A 179 0.09 5.08 16.48
N LEU A 180 0.50 3.86 16.88
CA LEU A 180 0.19 3.30 18.20
C LEU A 180 0.83 4.11 19.33
N THR A 181 2.10 4.50 19.18
CA THR A 181 2.82 5.28 20.20
C THR A 181 2.18 6.66 20.37
N LYS A 182 1.77 7.29 19.26
CA LYS A 182 1.02 8.56 19.28
C LYS A 182 -0.33 8.41 19.97
N LYS A 183 -1.11 7.37 19.64
CA LYS A 183 -2.39 7.06 20.32
C LYS A 183 -2.20 6.83 21.82
N LEU A 184 -1.14 6.12 22.22
CA LEU A 184 -0.82 5.92 23.63
C LEU A 184 -0.56 7.25 24.33
N ARG A 185 0.30 8.09 23.75
CA ARG A 185 0.61 9.42 24.27
C ARG A 185 -0.65 10.28 24.42
N GLU A 186 -1.54 10.27 23.43
CA GLU A 186 -2.82 10.99 23.46
C GLU A 186 -3.72 10.49 24.60
N ARG A 187 -3.85 9.18 24.79
CA ARG A 187 -4.62 8.62 25.91
C ARG A 187 -4.04 8.98 27.28
N ILE A 188 -2.72 8.99 27.43
CA ILE A 188 -2.09 9.44 28.68
C ILE A 188 -2.33 10.92 28.92
N LEU A 189 -2.33 11.75 27.87
CA LEU A 189 -2.64 13.18 27.98
C LEU A 189 -4.08 13.41 28.46
N GLU A 190 -5.05 12.63 27.99
CA GLU A 190 -6.44 12.72 28.47
C GLU A 190 -6.56 12.48 29.98
N PHE A 191 -5.76 11.59 30.56
CA PHE A 191 -5.70 11.41 32.01
C PHE A 191 -5.06 12.61 32.74
N GLN A 192 -4.11 13.31 32.12
CA GLN A 192 -3.55 14.54 32.69
C GLN A 192 -4.59 15.67 32.70
N THR A 193 -5.35 15.82 31.61
CA THR A 193 -6.47 16.77 31.55
C THR A 193 -7.52 16.45 32.62
N LEU A 194 -7.87 15.16 32.77
CA LEU A 194 -8.82 14.73 33.80
C LEU A 194 -8.29 15.03 35.22
N ARG A 195 -6.99 14.88 35.48
CA ARG A 195 -6.39 15.24 36.77
C ARG A 195 -6.63 16.71 37.10
N GLU A 196 -6.38 17.61 36.15
CA GLU A 196 -6.61 19.05 36.31
C GLU A 196 -8.11 19.36 36.52
N GLU A 197 -8.98 18.67 35.80
CA GLU A 197 -10.43 18.78 35.95
C GLU A 197 -10.88 18.35 37.36
N ILE A 198 -10.42 17.19 37.87
CA ILE A 198 -10.70 16.72 39.23
C ILE A 198 -10.29 17.76 40.27
N GLN A 199 -9.11 18.36 40.14
CA GLN A 199 -8.62 19.37 41.07
C GLN A 199 -9.50 20.63 41.05
N LYS A 200 -9.86 21.10 39.85
CA LYS A 200 -10.72 22.27 39.67
C LYS A 200 -12.12 22.02 40.24
N GLU A 201 -12.70 20.86 39.96
CA GLU A 201 -14.02 20.50 40.46
C GLU A 201 -14.05 20.31 41.97
N TYR A 202 -12.96 19.80 42.54
CA TYR A 202 -12.82 19.72 43.99
C TYR A 202 -12.88 21.11 44.65
N ARG A 203 -12.14 22.09 44.13
CA ARG A 203 -12.22 23.49 44.59
C ARG A 203 -13.66 24.01 44.58
N ASP A 204 -14.32 23.84 43.44
CA ASP A 204 -15.72 24.21 43.22
C ASP A 204 -16.68 23.60 44.26
N VAL A 205 -16.49 22.32 44.62
CA VAL A 205 -17.31 21.66 45.65
C VAL A 205 -16.99 22.23 47.03
N VAL A 206 -15.71 22.40 47.38
CA VAL A 206 -15.28 22.93 48.67
C VAL A 206 -15.86 24.31 48.90
N GLU A 207 -15.75 25.22 47.93
CA GLU A 207 -16.34 26.57 48.01
C GLU A 207 -17.85 26.53 48.29
N ARG A 208 -18.60 25.68 47.57
CA ARG A 208 -20.05 25.54 47.76
C ARG A 208 -20.38 25.02 49.16
N ARG A 209 -19.60 24.08 49.69
CA ARG A 209 -19.82 23.51 51.04
C ARG A 209 -19.49 24.51 52.13
N VAL A 210 -18.38 25.24 51.99
CA VAL A 210 -18.00 26.32 52.91
C VAL A 210 -19.09 27.39 52.96
N PHE A 211 -19.58 27.85 51.81
CA PHE A 211 -20.68 28.83 51.75
C PHE A 211 -21.97 28.31 52.39
N THR A 212 -22.32 27.03 52.15
CA THR A 212 -23.55 26.43 52.69
C THR A 212 -23.55 26.37 54.23
N VAL A 213 -22.37 26.18 54.84
CA VAL A 213 -22.23 26.02 56.29
C VAL A 213 -21.92 27.33 57.00
N THR A 214 -21.12 28.21 56.40
CA THR A 214 -20.75 29.48 57.03
C THR A 214 -21.70 30.62 56.68
N GLY A 215 -22.44 30.52 55.57
CA GLY A 215 -23.32 31.58 55.06
C GLY A 215 -22.58 32.74 54.36
N GLU A 216 -21.25 32.76 54.42
CA GLU A 216 -20.40 33.80 53.82
C GLU A 216 -19.48 33.17 52.77
N ARG A 217 -19.13 33.95 51.73
CA ARG A 217 -18.09 33.51 50.79
C ARG A 217 -16.73 33.71 51.47
N ALA A 218 -16.01 32.62 51.70
CA ALA A 218 -14.62 32.68 52.16
C ALA A 218 -13.73 33.36 51.11
N ASP A 219 -12.66 33.99 51.57
CA ASP A 219 -11.61 34.50 50.70
C ASP A 219 -10.85 33.35 50.01
N GLU A 220 -10.24 33.65 48.86
CA GLU A 220 -9.54 32.65 48.04
C GLU A 220 -8.37 32.02 48.81
N GLU A 221 -7.65 32.79 49.62
CA GLU A 221 -6.51 32.30 50.42
C GLU A 221 -6.95 31.27 51.47
N THR A 222 -8.12 31.49 52.09
CA THR A 222 -8.72 30.54 53.03
C THR A 222 -9.16 29.25 52.33
N ILE A 223 -9.72 29.33 51.13
CA ILE A 223 -10.08 28.14 50.33
C ILE A 223 -8.82 27.37 49.92
N ASP A 224 -7.77 28.06 49.48
CA ASP A 224 -6.49 27.46 49.12
C ASP A 224 -5.87 26.71 50.30
N LYS A 225 -5.82 27.34 51.48
CA LYS A 225 -5.33 26.69 52.71
C LYS A 225 -6.12 25.43 53.05
N LEU A 226 -7.45 25.47 52.91
CA LEU A 226 -8.30 24.30 53.14
C LEU A 226 -8.01 23.18 52.14
N ILE A 227 -7.79 23.51 50.87
CA ILE A 227 -7.46 22.55 49.81
C ILE A 227 -6.06 21.95 50.02
N GLU A 228 -5.09 22.71 50.47
CA GLU A 228 -3.71 22.25 50.68
C GLU A 228 -3.55 21.39 51.95
N THR A 229 -4.13 21.88 53.06
CA THR A 229 -3.93 21.28 54.39
C THR A 229 -5.00 20.23 54.73
N GLY A 230 -6.20 20.36 54.16
CA GLY A 230 -7.38 19.58 54.57
C GLY A 230 -7.92 19.95 55.96
N ASP A 231 -7.32 20.91 56.65
CA ASP A 231 -7.71 21.33 58.00
C ASP A 231 -8.65 22.55 57.93
N GLY A 232 -9.94 22.26 58.04
CA GLY A 232 -11.00 23.28 58.05
C GLY A 232 -11.46 23.68 59.44
N GLU A 233 -10.90 23.13 60.52
CA GLU A 233 -11.51 23.28 61.84
C GLU A 233 -11.54 24.75 62.28
N GLN A 234 -10.53 25.55 61.91
CA GLN A 234 -10.52 27.00 62.16
C GLN A 234 -11.60 27.75 61.37
N ILE A 235 -11.82 27.40 60.10
CA ILE A 235 -12.80 28.03 59.20
C ILE A 235 -14.22 27.77 59.71
N PHE A 236 -14.44 26.58 60.25
CA PHE A 236 -15.76 26.15 60.71
C PHE A 236 -16.05 26.48 62.18
N GLN A 237 -15.11 27.01 62.97
CA GLN A 237 -15.34 27.35 64.40
C GLN A 237 -16.57 28.24 64.61
N ARG A 238 -16.73 29.29 63.79
CA ARG A 238 -17.86 30.22 63.88
C ARG A 238 -19.18 29.52 63.54
N ALA A 239 -19.18 28.75 62.45
CA ALA A 239 -20.34 27.97 62.03
C ALA A 239 -20.75 26.91 63.06
N ILE A 240 -19.80 26.29 63.77
CA ILE A 240 -20.07 25.33 64.85
C ILE A 240 -20.86 25.99 65.99
N GLN A 241 -20.55 27.24 66.33
CA GLN A 241 -21.23 27.99 67.39
C GLN A 241 -22.66 28.40 66.98
N GLU A 242 -22.86 28.76 65.71
CA GLU A 242 -24.12 29.31 65.20
C GLU A 242 -25.11 28.23 64.71
N GLN A 243 -24.65 27.22 63.97
CA GLN A 243 -25.50 26.19 63.34
C GLN A 243 -25.53 24.85 64.08
N GLY A 244 -24.73 24.72 65.14
CA GLY A 244 -24.63 23.51 65.94
C GLY A 244 -23.60 22.51 65.40
N ARG A 245 -22.93 21.82 66.34
CA ARG A 245 -21.74 20.99 66.07
C ARG A 245 -21.97 19.83 65.10
N GLY A 246 -23.14 19.18 65.10
CA GLY A 246 -23.39 17.96 64.31
C GLY A 246 -23.28 18.17 62.79
N ARG A 247 -24.07 19.09 62.24
CA ARG A 247 -24.13 19.34 60.78
C ARG A 247 -22.79 19.84 60.21
N VAL A 248 -22.06 20.63 60.99
CA VAL A 248 -20.78 21.21 60.58
C VAL A 248 -19.69 20.14 60.57
N LEU A 249 -19.65 19.27 61.59
CA LEU A 249 -18.71 18.15 61.62
C LEU A 249 -18.94 17.14 60.49
N ASP A 250 -20.20 16.84 60.15
CA ASP A 250 -20.52 15.96 59.02
C ASP A 250 -19.97 16.54 57.70
N THR A 251 -20.10 17.86 57.51
CA THR A 251 -19.59 18.54 56.31
C THR A 251 -18.06 18.59 56.29
N LEU A 252 -17.43 18.85 57.44
CA LEU A 252 -15.97 18.85 57.56
C LEU A 252 -15.41 17.46 57.26
N GLN A 253 -16.04 16.40 57.78
CA GLN A 253 -15.67 15.02 57.49
C GLN A 253 -15.84 14.67 56.00
N GLU A 254 -16.92 15.15 55.35
CA GLU A 254 -17.10 15.01 53.89
C GLU A 254 -15.95 15.68 53.12
N ILE A 255 -15.61 16.92 53.47
CA ILE A 255 -14.52 17.69 52.83
C ILE A 255 -13.17 16.99 53.02
N GLN A 256 -12.91 16.45 54.21
CA GLN A 256 -11.65 15.77 54.51
C GLN A 256 -11.52 14.46 53.73
N GLU A 257 -12.58 13.65 53.65
CA GLU A 257 -12.53 12.41 52.83
C GLU A 257 -12.36 12.75 51.33
N ARG A 258 -12.97 13.84 50.85
CA ARG A 258 -12.75 14.34 49.49
C ARG A 258 -11.31 14.82 49.28
N HIS A 259 -10.73 15.56 50.23
CA HIS A 259 -9.33 16.02 50.19
C HIS A 259 -8.39 14.83 50.00
N ASP A 260 -8.51 13.82 50.86
CA ASP A 260 -7.67 12.63 50.81
C ASP A 260 -7.83 11.87 49.48
N THR A 261 -9.06 11.82 48.96
CA THR A 261 -9.36 11.19 47.67
C THR A 261 -8.63 11.90 46.53
N VAL A 262 -8.79 13.21 46.43
CA VAL A 262 -8.20 14.03 45.35
C VAL A 262 -6.69 13.97 45.41
N LYS A 263 -6.11 14.11 46.61
CA LYS A 263 -4.65 14.08 46.81
C LYS A 263 -4.03 12.74 46.41
N GLU A 264 -4.67 11.62 46.75
CA GLU A 264 -4.17 10.29 46.38
C GLU A 264 -4.29 10.06 44.86
N ILE A 265 -5.40 10.48 44.25
CA ILE A 265 -5.60 10.38 42.79
C ILE A 265 -4.59 11.25 42.04
N GLU A 266 -4.39 12.49 42.48
CA GLU A 266 -3.44 13.42 41.89
C GLU A 266 -2.01 12.84 41.94
N ARG A 267 -1.60 12.33 43.11
CA ARG A 267 -0.29 11.67 43.26
C ARG A 267 -0.10 10.51 42.30
N LYS A 268 -1.12 9.66 42.13
CA LYS A 268 -1.02 8.51 41.22
C LYS A 268 -1.09 8.92 39.74
N LEU A 269 -1.85 9.95 39.39
CA LEU A 269 -1.89 10.47 38.02
C LEU A 269 -0.64 11.28 37.66
N LEU A 270 0.09 11.82 38.64
CA LEU A 270 1.42 12.43 38.44
C LEU A 270 2.44 11.42 37.87
N ASP A 271 2.38 10.14 38.27
CA ASP A 271 3.25 9.09 37.71
C ASP A 271 3.12 8.96 36.18
N LEU A 272 1.93 9.26 35.63
CA LEU A 272 1.68 9.21 34.19
C LEU A 272 2.39 10.34 33.43
N GLN A 273 2.74 11.45 34.10
CA GLN A 273 3.47 12.56 33.47
C GLN A 273 4.86 12.12 33.00
N GLN A 274 5.55 11.28 33.78
CA GLN A 274 6.83 10.71 33.36
C GLN A 274 6.65 9.84 32.11
N ILE A 275 5.62 8.99 32.08
CA ILE A 275 5.30 8.15 30.91
C ILE A 275 5.00 9.02 29.69
N PHE A 276 4.26 10.12 29.85
CA PHE A 276 3.98 11.06 28.77
C PHE A 276 5.26 11.67 28.18
N LEU A 277 6.19 12.11 29.01
CA LEU A 277 7.46 12.67 28.58
C LEU A 277 8.31 11.64 27.83
N ASP A 278 8.39 10.41 28.35
CA ASP A 278 9.12 9.33 27.69
C ASP A 278 8.52 8.98 26.31
N LEU A 279 7.18 9.00 26.20
CA LEU A 279 6.49 8.78 24.93
C LEU A 279 6.66 9.95 23.96
N ALA A 280 6.80 11.19 24.45
CA ALA A 280 7.09 12.34 23.60
C ALA A 280 8.45 12.18 22.91
N VAL A 281 9.47 11.74 23.64
CA VAL A 281 10.80 11.44 23.08
C VAL A 281 10.74 10.32 22.04
N LEU A 282 10.00 9.24 22.33
CA LEU A 282 9.78 8.15 21.36
C LEU A 282 9.12 8.65 20.07
N VAL A 283 8.06 9.46 20.17
CA VAL A 283 7.36 10.02 19.00
C VAL A 283 8.24 10.99 18.22
N GLU A 284 9.03 11.82 18.90
CA GLU A 284 9.94 12.78 18.25
C GLU A 284 11.06 12.06 17.48
N ALA A 285 11.65 11.01 18.07
CA ALA A 285 12.63 10.16 17.39
C ALA A 285 12.07 9.49 16.12
N HIS A 286 10.74 9.37 16.01
CA HIS A 286 10.06 8.85 14.82
C HIS A 286 9.72 9.92 13.77
N GLY A 287 9.73 11.21 14.12
CA GLY A 287 9.38 12.31 13.22
C GLY A 287 10.29 12.38 11.98
N GLU A 288 11.61 12.28 12.17
CA GLU A 288 12.57 12.27 11.06
C GLU A 288 12.39 11.07 10.12
N MET A 289 11.87 9.95 10.62
CA MET A 289 11.65 8.76 9.81
C MET A 289 10.37 8.86 8.97
N LEU A 290 9.29 9.43 9.52
CA LEU A 290 8.04 9.60 8.80
C LEU A 290 8.16 10.59 7.64
N ASP A 291 8.93 11.67 7.79
CA ASP A 291 9.18 12.64 6.71
C ASP A 291 9.83 11.97 5.47
N ASN A 292 10.75 11.04 5.72
CA ASN A 292 11.35 10.22 4.67
C ASN A 292 10.35 9.25 4.02
N ILE A 293 9.37 8.75 4.78
CA ILE A 293 8.30 7.88 4.26
C ILE A 293 7.34 8.67 3.38
N GLU A 294 6.89 9.84 3.84
CA GLU A 294 6.00 10.74 3.10
C GLU A 294 6.62 11.14 1.76
N THR A 295 7.91 11.51 1.77
CA THR A 295 8.67 11.83 0.57
C THR A 295 8.73 10.64 -0.42
N GLN A 296 8.98 9.43 0.08
CA GLN A 296 9.08 8.24 -0.77
C GLN A 296 7.71 7.75 -1.29
N VAL A 297 6.62 7.94 -0.54
CA VAL A 297 5.26 7.65 -1.00
C VAL A 297 4.84 8.66 -2.07
N THR A 298 5.14 9.94 -1.87
CA THR A 298 4.87 11.00 -2.85
C THR A 298 5.59 10.73 -4.16
N GLY A 299 6.88 10.36 -4.12
CA GLY A 299 7.63 9.95 -5.30
C GLY A 299 7.07 8.70 -5.99
N ALA A 300 6.61 7.71 -5.23
CA ALA A 300 5.99 6.50 -5.81
C ALA A 300 4.66 6.81 -6.53
N VAL A 301 3.83 7.69 -5.96
CA VAL A 301 2.59 8.16 -6.60
C VAL A 301 2.91 8.90 -7.90
N GLU A 302 3.90 9.78 -7.89
CA GLU A 302 4.37 10.49 -9.10
C GLU A 302 4.87 9.53 -10.18
N HIS A 303 5.62 8.48 -9.80
CA HIS A 303 6.10 7.45 -10.72
C HIS A 303 4.96 6.61 -11.33
N ILE A 304 3.93 6.27 -10.55
CA ILE A 304 2.76 5.54 -11.06
C ILE A 304 1.95 6.43 -12.02
N GLN A 305 1.73 7.69 -11.67
CA GLN A 305 1.05 8.65 -12.55
C GLN A 305 1.84 8.89 -13.85
N THR A 306 3.16 9.01 -13.77
CA THR A 306 4.02 9.11 -14.96
C THR A 306 3.98 7.84 -15.80
N GLY A 307 4.08 6.66 -15.16
CA GLY A 307 4.02 5.35 -15.82
C GLY A 307 2.70 5.10 -16.53
N THR A 308 1.57 5.41 -15.89
CA THR A 308 0.23 5.31 -16.49
C THR A 308 0.08 6.24 -17.70
N ASN A 309 0.57 7.47 -17.60
CA ASN A 309 0.61 8.41 -18.74
C ASN A 309 1.48 7.90 -19.90
N LEU A 310 2.64 7.30 -19.61
CA LEU A 310 3.51 6.67 -20.61
C LEU A 310 2.84 5.45 -21.27
N LEU A 311 2.13 4.62 -20.50
CA LEU A 311 1.37 3.47 -21.02
C LEU A 311 0.20 3.92 -21.92
N GLN A 312 -0.50 4.98 -21.55
CA GLN A 312 -1.56 5.57 -22.39
C GLN A 312 -0.98 6.13 -23.70
N LYS A 313 0.13 6.87 -23.63
CA LYS A 313 0.86 7.36 -24.81
C LYS A 313 1.32 6.20 -25.70
N ALA A 314 1.90 5.15 -25.13
CA ALA A 314 2.34 3.96 -25.86
C ALA A 314 1.18 3.23 -26.54
N LYS A 315 0.03 3.10 -25.87
CA LYS A 315 -1.19 2.50 -26.45
C LYS A 315 -1.72 3.33 -27.63
N LYS A 316 -1.69 4.67 -27.53
CA LYS A 316 -2.08 5.59 -28.61
C LYS A 316 -1.14 5.48 -29.81
N LEU A 317 0.17 5.46 -29.58
CA LEU A 317 1.18 5.27 -30.63
C LEU A 317 1.07 3.89 -31.30
N GLN A 318 0.86 2.82 -30.52
CA GLN A 318 0.66 1.47 -31.05
C GLN A 318 -0.58 1.39 -31.96
N LYS A 319 -1.70 2.02 -31.57
CA LYS A 319 -2.91 2.05 -32.38
C LYS A 319 -2.70 2.82 -33.69
N ASN A 320 -1.95 3.92 -33.66
CA ASN A 320 -1.69 4.71 -34.85
C ASN A 320 -0.71 3.99 -35.80
N SER A 321 0.37 3.40 -35.26
CA SER A 321 1.39 2.69 -36.05
C SER A 321 0.82 1.57 -36.91
N ARG A 322 -0.20 0.82 -36.43
CA ARG A 322 -0.86 -0.23 -37.22
C ARG A 322 -1.44 0.27 -38.55
N LYS A 323 -2.00 1.48 -38.58
CA LYS A 323 -2.57 2.09 -39.80
C LYS A 323 -1.46 2.38 -40.81
N TRP A 324 -0.36 2.98 -40.35
CA TRP A 324 0.79 3.31 -41.20
C TRP A 324 1.52 2.06 -41.69
N THR A 325 1.62 1.01 -40.87
CA THR A 325 2.19 -0.28 -41.30
C THR A 325 1.35 -0.94 -42.40
N CYS A 326 0.01 -0.95 -42.29
CA CYS A 326 -0.85 -1.46 -43.35
C CYS A 326 -0.72 -0.66 -44.65
N ILE A 327 -0.68 0.68 -44.56
CA ILE A 327 -0.48 1.54 -45.73
C ILE A 327 0.88 1.23 -46.39
N GLY A 328 1.95 1.07 -45.60
CA GLY A 328 3.27 0.70 -46.12
C GLY A 328 3.29 -0.66 -46.83
N ILE A 329 2.58 -1.67 -46.30
CA ILE A 329 2.48 -3.00 -46.94
C ILE A 329 1.73 -2.91 -48.27
N ILE A 330 0.64 -2.13 -48.34
CA ILE A 330 -0.15 -1.96 -49.58
C ILE A 330 0.71 -1.29 -50.67
N ILE A 331 1.44 -0.23 -50.33
CA ILE A 331 2.33 0.45 -51.28
C ILE A 331 3.41 -0.50 -51.81
N LEU A 332 3.98 -1.34 -50.93
CA LEU A 332 4.98 -2.34 -51.32
C LEU A 332 4.41 -3.37 -52.31
N LEU A 333 3.18 -3.85 -52.10
CA LEU A 333 2.51 -4.76 -53.04
C LEU A 333 2.24 -4.12 -54.41
N ILE A 334 1.87 -2.84 -54.44
CA ILE A 334 1.67 -2.10 -55.69
C ILE A 334 2.98 -1.99 -56.48
N ILE A 335 4.08 -1.69 -55.81
CA ILE A 335 5.41 -1.61 -56.46
C ILE A 335 5.78 -2.96 -57.08
N ILE A 336 5.56 -4.07 -56.36
CA ILE A 336 5.81 -5.42 -56.88
C ILE A 336 4.95 -5.69 -58.12
N LEU A 337 3.66 -5.31 -58.10
CA LEU A 337 2.75 -5.49 -59.22
C LEU A 337 3.23 -4.72 -60.47
N ILE A 338 3.67 -3.47 -60.30
CA ILE A 338 4.20 -2.64 -61.39
C ILE A 338 5.44 -3.29 -61.99
N VAL A 339 6.38 -3.76 -61.16
CA VAL A 339 7.59 -4.44 -61.64
C VAL A 339 7.25 -5.70 -62.44
N ILE A 340 6.28 -6.50 -62.00
CA ILE A 340 5.83 -7.71 -62.70
C ILE A 340 5.21 -7.37 -64.07
N LEU A 341 4.37 -6.33 -64.13
CA LEU A 341 3.71 -5.89 -65.37
C LEU A 341 4.71 -5.27 -66.36
N SER A 342 5.68 -4.48 -65.88
CA SER A 342 6.74 -3.91 -66.73
C SER A 342 7.71 -4.96 -67.28
N LEU A 343 7.90 -6.07 -66.57
CA LEU A 343 8.75 -7.18 -67.04
C LEU A 343 8.04 -8.11 -68.03
N LYS A 344 6.76 -7.90 -68.36
CA LYS A 344 6.04 -8.81 -69.26
C LYS A 344 4.99 -8.13 -70.17
N PRO A 345 5.44 -7.53 -71.29
CA PRO A 345 4.59 -7.40 -72.47
C PRO A 345 5.11 -8.16 -73.70
N TRP A 346 6.17 -8.98 -73.60
CA TRP A 346 6.79 -9.54 -74.81
C TRP A 346 7.37 -10.97 -74.69
N SER A 347 6.59 -11.91 -74.13
CA SER A 347 6.98 -13.33 -74.21
C SER A 347 5.83 -14.31 -74.50
N TRP A 348 4.65 -13.83 -74.87
CA TRP A 348 3.46 -14.66 -75.16
C TRP A 348 3.10 -14.68 -76.66
N GLY A 349 3.91 -14.05 -77.52
CA GLY A 349 3.71 -14.00 -78.97
C GLY A 349 4.51 -15.01 -79.79
N LEU A 350 5.47 -15.75 -79.20
CA LEU A 350 6.38 -16.63 -79.97
C LEU A 350 6.21 -18.14 -79.70
N TYR A 351 5.39 -18.55 -78.72
CA TYR A 351 5.23 -19.97 -78.37
C TYR A 351 4.24 -20.74 -79.27
N LEU A 352 3.51 -20.06 -80.17
CA LEU A 352 2.57 -20.71 -81.11
C LEU A 352 3.14 -20.94 -82.53
N LEU A 353 4.38 -20.52 -82.82
CA LEU A 353 4.98 -20.63 -84.16
C LEU A 353 6.14 -21.65 -84.26
N VAL A 354 6.54 -22.29 -83.16
CA VAL A 354 7.67 -23.25 -83.12
C VAL A 354 7.20 -24.71 -82.99
N SER A 355 5.89 -25.00 -82.93
CA SER A 355 5.37 -26.37 -82.77
C SER A 355 5.11 -27.15 -84.08
N TRP A 356 5.47 -26.66 -85.26
CA TRP A 356 5.12 -27.35 -86.52
C TRP A 356 6.25 -27.87 -87.41
N GLU A 357 7.53 -27.57 -87.18
CA GLU A 357 8.57 -28.16 -88.06
C GLU A 357 9.87 -28.39 -87.29
N ILE A 358 10.54 -29.49 -87.62
CA ILE A 358 11.80 -30.03 -87.07
C ILE A 358 11.57 -31.08 -85.97
N ASP A 359 11.09 -32.23 -86.44
CA ASP A 359 11.69 -33.49 -86.00
C ASP A 359 13.02 -33.69 -86.78
N ASN A 360 13.92 -34.45 -86.18
CA ASN A 360 15.18 -34.98 -86.68
C ASN A 360 16.50 -34.20 -86.53
N THR A 361 17.40 -34.92 -85.86
CA THR A 361 18.87 -34.97 -85.92
C THR A 361 19.71 -33.98 -85.10
N GLU A 362 20.18 -34.52 -83.96
CA GLU A 362 21.49 -34.39 -83.30
C GLU A 362 22.18 -33.01 -83.22
N ALA A 363 22.41 -32.53 -81.98
CA ALA A 363 23.75 -32.38 -81.35
C ALA A 363 23.78 -31.29 -80.24
N VAL A 364 24.22 -31.70 -79.05
CA VAL A 364 25.25 -31.02 -78.22
C VAL A 364 24.94 -29.62 -77.59
N VAL A 365 24.90 -29.63 -76.24
CA VAL A 365 25.37 -28.60 -75.26
C VAL A 365 24.39 -27.52 -74.70
N SER A 366 24.50 -27.39 -73.36
CA SER A 366 24.06 -26.33 -72.42
C SER A 366 22.58 -26.36 -72.00
N GLU A 367 22.22 -26.58 -70.72
CA GLU A 367 22.55 -25.92 -69.44
C GLU A 367 21.68 -24.68 -69.12
N GLN A 368 20.95 -24.79 -68.00
CA GLN A 368 20.41 -23.72 -67.15
C GLN A 368 19.49 -22.65 -67.77
N ALA A 369 18.17 -22.87 -67.76
CA ALA A 369 17.23 -21.74 -67.58
C ALA A 369 15.81 -22.09 -67.12
N GLU A 370 15.33 -23.33 -67.26
CA GLU A 370 13.88 -23.58 -67.09
C GLU A 370 13.44 -24.00 -65.67
N GLY A 371 14.38 -24.32 -64.78
CA GLY A 371 14.06 -24.76 -63.40
C GLY A 371 13.73 -23.65 -62.39
N ARG A 372 14.06 -22.38 -62.65
CA ARG A 372 14.06 -21.35 -61.58
C ARG A 372 12.71 -20.66 -61.35
N ILE A 373 11.91 -20.45 -62.41
CA ILE A 373 10.60 -19.78 -62.27
C ILE A 373 9.58 -20.75 -61.66
N SER A 374 9.64 -22.02 -62.02
CA SER A 374 8.78 -23.07 -61.44
C SER A 374 9.07 -23.28 -59.95
N CYS A 375 10.36 -23.24 -59.54
CA CYS A 375 10.72 -23.34 -58.12
C CYS A 375 10.29 -22.13 -57.28
N ILE A 376 10.32 -20.89 -57.79
CA ILE A 376 9.91 -19.71 -57.01
C ILE A 376 8.40 -19.67 -56.80
N ILE A 377 7.63 -20.02 -57.84
CA ILE A 377 6.17 -20.12 -57.74
C ILE A 377 5.78 -21.29 -56.82
N ALA A 378 6.47 -22.44 -56.95
CA ALA A 378 6.26 -23.58 -56.05
C ALA A 378 6.64 -23.26 -54.59
N LEU A 379 7.74 -22.56 -54.32
CA LEU A 379 8.15 -22.16 -52.97
C LEU A 379 7.21 -21.12 -52.36
N THR A 380 6.71 -20.17 -53.15
CA THR A 380 5.75 -19.17 -52.66
C THR A 380 4.39 -19.80 -52.37
N ILE A 381 3.90 -20.70 -53.23
CA ILE A 381 2.68 -21.47 -52.98
C ILE A 381 2.85 -22.42 -51.77
N LEU A 382 3.99 -23.11 -51.64
CA LEU A 382 4.30 -23.95 -50.46
C LEU A 382 4.39 -23.14 -49.16
N LEU A 383 4.97 -21.93 -49.19
CA LEU A 383 5.02 -21.04 -48.03
C LEU A 383 3.63 -20.51 -47.65
N ILE A 384 2.79 -20.19 -48.63
CA ILE A 384 1.40 -19.76 -48.40
C ILE A 384 0.57 -20.94 -47.85
N LEU A 385 0.72 -22.14 -48.39
CA LEU A 385 0.04 -23.36 -47.90
C LEU A 385 0.54 -23.80 -46.52
N ALA A 386 1.84 -23.70 -46.24
CA ALA A 386 2.42 -23.98 -44.93
C ALA A 386 1.94 -22.97 -43.87
N ASN A 387 1.75 -21.70 -44.25
CA ASN A 387 1.17 -20.69 -43.37
C ASN A 387 -0.34 -20.94 -43.12
N LYS A 388 -1.08 -21.39 -44.14
CA LYS A 388 -2.51 -21.76 -44.01
C LYS A 388 -2.73 -23.00 -43.14
N ARG A 389 -1.85 -23.99 -43.21
CA ARG A 389 -1.91 -25.22 -42.37
C ARG A 389 -1.61 -24.94 -40.90
N LYS A 390 -0.64 -24.06 -40.60
CA LYS A 390 -0.35 -23.59 -39.23
C LYS A 390 -1.47 -22.72 -38.62
N LEU A 391 -2.27 -22.05 -39.45
CA LEU A 391 -3.44 -21.29 -39.02
C LEU A 391 -4.63 -22.20 -38.65
N LEU A 392 -4.79 -23.34 -39.34
CA LEU A 392 -5.81 -24.34 -39.03
C LEU A 392 -5.51 -25.10 -37.74
N ASP A 393 -4.24 -25.45 -37.47
CA ASP A 393 -3.83 -26.08 -36.20
C ASP A 393 -4.03 -25.16 -34.98
N LEU A 394 -3.97 -23.84 -35.17
CA LEU A 394 -4.23 -22.85 -34.10
C LEU A 394 -5.72 -22.63 -33.82
N GLN A 395 -6.61 -22.98 -34.75
CA GLN A 395 -8.06 -22.88 -34.55
C GLN A 395 -8.65 -24.10 -33.81
N GLN A 396 -7.88 -25.19 -33.72
CA GLN A 396 -8.25 -26.42 -32.99
C GLN A 396 -7.82 -26.36 -31.51
N VAL A 397 -6.73 -25.65 -31.18
CA VAL A 397 -6.26 -25.44 -29.79
C VAL A 397 -7.12 -24.41 -29.02
N SER A 398 -7.88 -23.57 -29.70
CA SER A 398 -8.79 -22.60 -29.04
C SER A 398 -10.18 -23.18 -28.72
N ARG A 399 -10.44 -24.47 -28.97
CA ARG A 399 -11.76 -25.09 -28.78
C ARG A 399 -11.78 -26.26 -27.79
N THR A 400 -10.78 -26.36 -26.91
CA THR A 400 -10.84 -27.19 -25.70
C THR A 400 -11.25 -26.31 -24.51
N PRO A 401 -12.43 -26.51 -23.89
CA PRO A 401 -12.76 -25.83 -22.65
C PRO A 401 -11.81 -26.32 -21.56
N LEU A 402 -11.06 -25.38 -20.96
CA LEU A 402 -10.26 -25.64 -19.77
C LEU A 402 -11.23 -25.84 -18.59
N PHE A 403 -11.54 -27.10 -18.29
CA PHE A 403 -12.22 -27.49 -17.06
C PHE A 403 -11.26 -27.21 -15.89
N ILE A 404 -11.58 -26.20 -15.08
CA ILE A 404 -11.01 -26.01 -13.75
C ILE A 404 -12.07 -26.51 -12.77
N PRO A 405 -11.81 -27.53 -11.93
CA PRO A 405 -12.75 -27.91 -10.89
C PRO A 405 -12.79 -26.79 -9.85
N VAL A 406 -13.92 -26.09 -9.78
CA VAL A 406 -14.31 -25.28 -8.63
C VAL A 406 -14.80 -26.25 -7.57
N GLN A 407 -14.07 -26.33 -6.46
CA GLN A 407 -14.50 -27.01 -5.26
C GLN A 407 -15.65 -26.20 -4.66
N GLY A 408 -16.84 -26.78 -4.68
CA GLY A 408 -18.05 -26.22 -4.12
C GLY A 408 -18.97 -27.36 -3.73
N GLU A 409 -18.71 -27.96 -2.58
CA GLU A 409 -19.76 -28.63 -1.82
C GLU A 409 -20.16 -27.74 -0.66
N MET A 410 -21.44 -27.40 -0.74
CA MET A 410 -22.26 -26.68 0.21
C MET A 410 -22.64 -27.65 1.34
N LEU A 411 -22.77 -27.11 2.55
CA LEU A 411 -23.83 -27.41 3.50
C LEU A 411 -24.33 -28.87 3.55
N ASP A 412 -23.87 -29.61 4.56
CA ASP A 412 -24.73 -30.51 5.35
C ASP A 412 -24.06 -30.78 6.70
N ASN A 413 -24.55 -30.10 7.74
CA ASN A 413 -24.70 -30.58 9.13
C ASN A 413 -24.90 -29.39 10.09
N ILE A 414 -26.12 -28.88 10.10
CA ILE A 414 -26.77 -28.52 11.36
C ILE A 414 -27.60 -29.76 11.73
N GLU A 415 -27.13 -30.53 12.71
CA GLU A 415 -27.97 -31.11 13.75
C GLU A 415 -27.10 -31.80 14.82
N MET A 416 -27.46 -31.49 16.08
CA MET A 416 -27.20 -32.26 17.30
C MET A 416 -25.83 -32.16 18.01
N TRP A 417 -25.93 -31.54 19.21
CA TRP A 417 -25.06 -31.47 20.38
C TRP A 417 -24.07 -30.30 20.49
#